data_AF-J4SK11-F1
#
_entry.id   AF-J4SK11-F1
#
_cell.length_a   1.000
_cell.length_b   1.000
_cell.length_c   1.000
_cell.angle_alpha   90.00
_cell.angle_beta   90.00
_cell.angle_gamma   90.00
#
_symmetry.space_group_name_H-M   'P 1'
#
loop_
_entity.id
_entity.type
_entity.pdbx_description
1 polymer ?
#
loop_
_entity_poly.entity_id
_entity_poly.type
_entity_poly.pdbx_seq_one_letter_code
_entity_poly.pdbx_strand_id
1 'polypeptide(L)'
;MLRTKVITTVAIVAAIASAALTLLPWIDLSHLGFPIRWNGLGIYDGEDADHYGALLSGMVNSTPGWVVLIAAIAAAAALLAASRARWLGFVACGCAAVAFVTSVLCWLYPALLVDGTKHEMGASGLADREFVNSSALMAEAAATAVLVIATALAVFATKRVVGEDD
;
A
#
# COMPACT_ATOMS: atom_id res chain seq x y z
N MET A 1 -19.59 -22.40 1.83
CA MET A 1 -18.87 -22.17 0.55
C MET A 1 -19.12 -20.79 -0.07
N LEU A 2 -20.37 -20.33 -0.26
CA LEU A 2 -20.65 -19.01 -0.87
C LEU A 2 -20.04 -17.84 -0.07
N ARG A 3 -20.18 -17.85 1.26
CA ARG A 3 -19.61 -16.82 2.15
C ARG A 3 -18.09 -16.70 2.01
N THR A 4 -17.38 -17.82 1.94
CA THR A 4 -15.92 -17.85 1.75
C THR A 4 -15.53 -17.26 0.40
N LYS A 5 -16.26 -17.61 -0.68
CA LYS A 5 -16.02 -17.04 -2.02
C LYS A 5 -16.16 -15.51 -2.03
N VAL A 6 -17.22 -14.98 -1.41
CA VAL A 6 -17.44 -13.53 -1.32
C VAL A 6 -16.30 -12.84 -0.56
N ILE A 7 -15.89 -13.38 0.59
CA ILE A 7 -14.78 -12.82 1.38
C ILE A 7 -13.47 -12.83 0.56
N THR A 8 -13.18 -13.92 -0.15
CA THR A 8 -12.00 -14.01 -1.02
C THR A 8 -12.06 -12.99 -2.15
N THR A 9 -13.21 -12.81 -2.80
CA THR A 9 -13.39 -11.79 -3.84
C THR A 9 -13.15 -10.38 -3.28
N VAL A 10 -13.73 -10.05 -2.12
CA VAL A 10 -13.51 -8.75 -1.46
C VAL A 10 -12.03 -8.53 -1.15
N ALA A 11 -11.34 -9.55 -0.64
CA ALA A 11 -9.92 -9.47 -0.34
C ALA A 11 -9.08 -9.24 -1.62
N ILE A 12 -9.39 -9.94 -2.72
CA ILE A 12 -8.70 -9.72 -4.00
C ILE A 12 -8.94 -8.31 -4.53
N VAL A 13 -10.18 -7.82 -4.48
CA VAL A 13 -10.50 -6.44 -4.89
C VAL A 13 -9.75 -5.42 -4.03
N ALA A 14 -9.66 -5.63 -2.72
CA ALA A 14 -8.89 -4.76 -1.83
C ALA A 14 -7.39 -4.78 -2.14
N ALA A 15 -6.82 -5.95 -2.46
CA ALA A 15 -5.42 -6.07 -2.89
C ALA A 15 -5.16 -5.34 -4.22
N ILE A 16 -6.06 -5.45 -5.20
CA ILE A 16 -5.95 -4.73 -6.48
C ILE A 16 -6.07 -3.22 -6.25
N ALA A 17 -7.02 -2.79 -5.42
CA ALA A 17 -7.19 -1.38 -5.07
C ALA A 17 -5.93 -0.82 -4.39
N SER A 18 -5.37 -1.54 -3.42
CA SER A 18 -4.09 -1.18 -2.78
C SER A 18 -2.95 -1.09 -3.79
N ALA A 19 -2.79 -2.09 -4.67
CA ALA A 19 -1.78 -2.04 -5.73
C ALA A 19 -1.96 -0.81 -6.64
N ALA A 20 -3.19 -0.47 -7.02
CA ALA A 20 -3.48 0.71 -7.83
C ALA A 20 -3.22 2.03 -7.07
N LEU A 21 -3.51 2.08 -5.76
CA LEU A 21 -3.28 3.24 -4.91
C LEU A 21 -1.78 3.56 -4.73
N THR A 22 -0.89 2.58 -4.86
CA THR A 22 0.57 2.83 -4.93
C THR A 22 0.98 3.64 -6.17
N LEU A 23 0.15 3.65 -7.23
CA LEU A 23 0.39 4.44 -8.44
C LEU A 23 -0.11 5.89 -8.32
N LEU A 24 -0.92 6.20 -7.31
CA LEU A 24 -1.33 7.59 -7.06
C LEU A 24 -0.16 8.41 -6.48
N PRO A 25 -0.18 9.74 -6.63
CA PRO A 25 0.77 10.64 -5.97
C PRO A 25 0.70 10.50 -4.46
N TRP A 26 1.73 9.92 -3.85
CA TRP A 26 1.89 9.86 -2.39
C TRP A 26 2.59 11.11 -1.88
N ILE A 27 3.44 11.70 -2.72
CA ILE A 27 4.22 12.90 -2.45
C ILE A 27 3.77 13.94 -3.47
N ASP A 28 3.35 15.11 -3.00
CA ASP A 28 2.70 16.12 -3.83
C ASP A 28 3.00 17.52 -3.31
N LEU A 29 3.83 18.26 -4.03
CA LEU A 29 4.21 19.63 -3.70
C LEU A 29 3.40 20.68 -4.47
N SER A 30 2.42 20.25 -5.29
CA SER A 30 1.63 21.17 -6.13
C SER A 30 0.91 22.24 -5.30
N HIS A 31 0.49 21.88 -4.09
CA HIS A 31 -0.15 22.81 -3.15
C HIS A 31 0.80 23.86 -2.57
N LEU A 32 2.12 23.64 -2.65
CA LEU A 32 3.16 24.61 -2.30
C LEU A 32 3.59 25.47 -3.50
N GLY A 33 2.95 25.30 -4.66
CA GLY A 33 3.28 26.01 -5.90
C GLY A 33 4.37 25.34 -6.74
N PHE A 34 4.86 24.17 -6.35
CA PHE A 34 5.81 23.38 -7.13
C PHE A 34 5.07 22.24 -7.82
N PRO A 35 5.03 22.16 -9.16
CA PRO A 35 4.29 21.12 -9.90
C PRO A 35 5.02 19.76 -9.88
N ILE A 36 5.55 19.38 -8.72
CA ILE A 36 6.41 18.23 -8.47
C ILE A 36 5.61 17.19 -7.68
N ARG A 37 5.54 15.97 -8.21
CA ARG A 37 4.77 14.88 -7.63
C ARG A 37 5.48 13.55 -7.86
N TRP A 38 5.39 12.66 -6.88
CA TRP A 38 5.83 11.28 -7.02
C TRP A 38 4.77 10.32 -6.48
N ASN A 39 4.60 9.20 -7.17
CA ASN A 39 3.76 8.12 -6.68
C ASN A 39 4.45 7.32 -5.56
N GLY A 40 3.73 6.37 -4.96
CA GLY A 40 4.26 5.50 -3.90
C GLY A 40 5.49 4.69 -4.34
N LEU A 41 5.64 4.42 -5.64
CA LEU A 41 6.78 3.72 -6.22
C LEU A 41 7.99 4.63 -6.50
N GLY A 42 7.89 5.92 -6.15
CA GLY A 42 8.92 6.93 -6.39
C GLY A 42 9.08 7.33 -7.86
N ILE A 43 8.10 7.02 -8.70
CA ILE A 43 8.06 7.48 -10.10
C ILE A 43 7.54 8.91 -10.09
N TYR A 44 8.28 9.81 -10.75
CA TYR A 44 7.90 11.20 -10.92
C TYR A 44 6.73 11.31 -11.91
N ASP A 45 5.68 12.05 -11.52
CA ASP A 45 4.46 12.29 -12.30
C ASP A 45 4.04 13.78 -12.20
N GLY A 46 5.04 14.65 -12.11
CA GLY A 46 4.86 16.10 -12.12
C GLY A 46 4.91 16.69 -13.54
N GLU A 47 4.96 18.01 -13.62
CA GLU A 47 5.08 18.72 -14.90
C GLU A 47 6.40 18.36 -15.60
N ASP A 48 6.33 18.24 -16.93
CA ASP A 48 7.43 17.83 -17.80
C ASP A 48 8.15 16.54 -17.34
N ALA A 49 7.36 15.50 -17.01
CA ALA A 49 7.87 14.22 -16.53
C ALA A 49 8.91 13.57 -17.45
N ASP A 50 8.79 13.74 -18.76
CA ASP A 50 9.76 13.23 -19.73
C ASP A 50 11.14 13.91 -19.61
N HIS A 51 11.16 15.15 -19.13
CA HIS A 51 12.39 15.94 -19.00
C HIS A 51 12.99 15.83 -17.60
N TYR A 52 12.17 15.98 -16.55
CA TYR A 52 12.62 16.01 -15.17
C TYR A 52 12.59 14.65 -14.47
N GLY A 53 11.90 13.66 -15.02
CA GLY A 53 11.70 12.36 -14.35
C GLY A 53 13.00 11.65 -14.01
N ALA A 54 14.00 11.66 -14.90
CA ALA A 54 15.31 11.05 -14.63
C ALA A 54 16.12 11.86 -13.60
N LEU A 55 16.02 13.20 -13.64
CA LEU A 55 16.75 14.10 -12.72
C LEU A 55 16.19 14.04 -11.30
N LEU A 56 14.88 13.87 -11.16
CA LEU A 56 14.16 13.83 -9.89
C LEU A 56 13.92 12.38 -9.41
N SER A 57 14.39 11.38 -10.16
CA SER A 57 14.35 9.98 -9.73
C SER A 57 15.31 9.77 -8.56
N GLY A 58 14.83 9.12 -7.49
CA GLY A 58 15.64 8.84 -6.30
C GLY A 58 15.62 9.92 -5.21
N MET A 59 15.00 11.08 -5.46
CA MET A 59 14.81 12.11 -4.42
C MET A 59 13.84 11.68 -3.31
N VAL A 60 13.01 10.67 -3.58
CA VAL A 60 11.99 10.16 -2.66
C VAL A 60 12.28 8.70 -2.34
N ASN A 61 11.96 8.28 -1.11
CA ASN A 61 12.10 6.89 -0.73
C ASN A 61 10.94 6.07 -1.27
N SER A 62 11.18 5.29 -2.33
CA SER A 62 10.19 4.41 -2.96
C SER A 62 9.97 3.09 -2.22
N THR A 63 10.85 2.73 -1.28
CA THR A 63 10.83 1.43 -0.59
C THR A 63 9.47 1.10 0.02
N PRO A 64 8.78 2.02 0.73
CA PRO A 64 7.50 1.69 1.35
C PRO A 64 6.40 1.35 0.34
N GLY A 65 6.30 2.07 -0.79
CA GLY A 65 5.30 1.76 -1.81
C GLY A 65 5.56 0.42 -2.50
N TRP A 66 6.82 0.06 -2.74
CA TRP A 66 7.18 -1.27 -3.25
C TRP A 66 6.83 -2.38 -2.26
N VAL A 67 7.04 -2.16 -0.96
CA VAL A 67 6.65 -3.12 0.08
C VAL A 67 5.14 -3.33 0.08
N VAL A 68 4.35 -2.25 0.02
CA VAL A 68 2.87 -2.33 -0.04
C VAL A 68 2.42 -3.07 -1.29
N LEU A 69 2.95 -2.72 -2.47
CA LEU A 69 2.60 -3.35 -3.74
C LEU A 69 2.88 -4.86 -3.75
N ILE A 70 4.11 -5.25 -3.39
CA ILE A 70 4.53 -6.66 -3.37
C ILE A 70 3.71 -7.44 -2.35
N ALA A 71 3.50 -6.89 -1.17
CA ALA A 71 2.73 -7.54 -0.11
C ALA A 71 1.25 -7.70 -0.50
N ALA A 72 0.63 -6.71 -1.15
CA ALA A 72 -0.75 -6.81 -1.64
C ALA A 72 -0.89 -7.91 -2.73
N ILE A 73 0.03 -7.94 -3.70
CA ILE A 73 0.03 -8.97 -4.76
C ILE A 73 0.27 -10.36 -4.18
N ALA A 74 1.24 -10.49 -3.26
CA ALA A 74 1.52 -11.75 -2.57
C ALA A 74 0.31 -12.24 -1.78
N ALA A 75 -0.41 -11.33 -1.09
CA ALA A 75 -1.63 -11.67 -0.37
C ALA A 75 -2.74 -12.18 -1.31
N ALA A 76 -2.95 -11.53 -2.45
CA ALA A 76 -3.92 -11.97 -3.46
C ALA A 76 -3.58 -13.36 -4.03
N ALA A 77 -2.31 -13.58 -4.41
CA ALA A 77 -1.85 -14.86 -4.91
C ALA A 77 -2.01 -15.98 -3.87
N ALA A 78 -1.62 -15.72 -2.62
CA ALA A 78 -1.76 -16.65 -1.52
C ALA A 78 -3.23 -16.99 -1.21
N LEU A 79 -4.15 -16.02 -1.30
CA LEU A 79 -5.59 -16.25 -1.16
C LEU A 79 -6.17 -17.16 -2.25
N LEU A 80 -5.77 -16.96 -3.51
CA LEU A 80 -6.19 -17.81 -4.62
C LEU A 80 -5.71 -19.24 -4.43
N ALA A 81 -4.47 -19.40 -3.97
CA ALA A 81 -3.86 -20.70 -3.70
C ALA A 81 -4.33 -21.34 -2.37
N ALA A 82 -4.97 -20.60 -1.47
CA ALA A 82 -5.45 -21.11 -0.18
C ALA A 82 -6.47 -22.24 -0.31
N SER A 83 -7.16 -22.33 -1.46
CA SER A 83 -8.03 -23.45 -1.82
C SER A 83 -7.28 -24.79 -1.90
N ARG A 84 -5.98 -24.77 -2.20
CA ARG A 84 -5.11 -25.95 -2.32
C ARG A 84 -4.32 -26.23 -1.05
N ALA A 85 -3.95 -25.19 -0.30
CA ALA A 85 -3.16 -25.35 0.91
C ALA A 85 -3.54 -24.32 1.98
N ARG A 86 -4.10 -24.80 3.09
CA ARG A 86 -4.71 -23.97 4.13
C ARG A 86 -3.73 -23.01 4.82
N TRP A 87 -2.45 -23.38 4.91
CA TRP A 87 -1.39 -22.55 5.49
C TRP A 87 -1.15 -21.26 4.68
N LEU A 88 -1.46 -21.25 3.38
CA LEU A 88 -1.34 -20.05 2.53
C LEU A 88 -2.34 -18.95 2.92
N GLY A 89 -3.44 -19.29 3.60
CA GLY A 89 -4.33 -18.28 4.18
C GLY A 89 -3.62 -17.44 5.26
N PHE A 90 -2.77 -18.05 6.08
CA PHE A 90 -1.97 -17.32 7.07
C PHE A 90 -0.90 -16.46 6.40
N VAL A 91 -0.26 -16.97 5.34
CA VAL A 91 0.69 -16.19 4.54
C VAL A 91 0.01 -14.95 3.95
N ALA A 92 -1.20 -15.12 3.38
CA ALA A 92 -1.97 -14.00 2.86
C ALA A 92 -2.28 -12.95 3.93
N CYS A 93 -2.70 -13.40 5.11
CA CYS A 93 -2.97 -12.51 6.25
C CYS A 93 -1.69 -11.78 6.72
N GLY A 94 -0.54 -12.46 6.74
CA GLY A 94 0.75 -11.87 7.08
C GLY A 94 1.17 -10.80 6.07
N CYS A 95 1.09 -11.10 4.77
CA CYS A 95 1.37 -10.13 3.71
C CYS A 95 0.42 -8.91 3.79
N ALA A 96 -0.87 -9.13 3.99
CA ALA A 96 -1.84 -8.05 4.19
C ALA A 96 -1.47 -7.16 5.39
N ALA A 97 -1.05 -7.77 6.51
CA ALA A 97 -0.63 -7.03 7.70
C ALA A 97 0.63 -6.19 7.44
N VAL A 98 1.61 -6.71 6.70
CA VAL A 98 2.80 -5.95 6.29
C VAL A 98 2.39 -4.74 5.46
N ALA A 99 1.56 -4.92 4.43
CA ALA A 99 1.06 -3.82 3.60
C ALA A 99 0.35 -2.75 4.44
N PHE A 100 -0.51 -3.16 5.37
CA PHE A 100 -1.23 -2.25 6.26
C PHE A 100 -0.30 -1.47 7.19
N VAL A 101 0.61 -2.16 7.88
CA VAL A 101 1.56 -1.51 8.79
C VAL A 101 2.43 -0.50 8.03
N THR A 102 2.96 -0.87 6.87
CA THR A 102 3.76 0.04 6.04
C THR A 102 2.94 1.28 5.63
N SER A 103 1.69 1.09 5.20
CA SER A 103 0.81 2.21 4.80
C SER A 103 0.50 3.15 5.96
N VAL A 104 0.21 2.60 7.14
CA VAL A 104 -0.03 3.38 8.36
C VAL A 104 1.21 4.13 8.80
N LEU A 105 2.40 3.49 8.73
CA LEU A 105 3.66 4.16 9.05
C LEU A 105 3.94 5.33 8.10
N CYS A 106 3.68 5.17 6.80
CA CYS A 106 3.81 6.28 5.84
C CYS A 106 2.84 7.43 6.14
N TRP A 107 1.62 7.11 6.59
CA TRP A 107 0.62 8.11 6.94
C TRP A 107 0.95 8.86 8.24
N LEU A 108 1.47 8.16 9.26
CA LEU A 108 1.82 8.73 10.56
C LEU A 108 3.19 9.41 10.57
N TYR A 109 4.14 8.89 9.80
CA TYR A 109 5.52 9.36 9.70
C TYR A 109 5.89 9.66 8.24
N PRO A 110 5.43 10.79 7.69
CA PRO A 110 5.73 11.19 6.31
C PRO A 110 7.23 11.27 6.02
N ALA A 111 8.07 11.51 7.04
CA ALA A 111 9.52 11.46 6.96
C ALA A 111 10.05 10.20 6.26
N LEU A 112 9.40 9.05 6.42
CA LEU A 112 9.80 7.80 5.76
C LEU A 112 9.81 7.90 4.22
N LEU A 113 9.03 8.82 3.65
CA LEU A 113 8.90 9.06 2.22
C LEU A 113 9.77 10.23 1.73
N VAL A 114 9.88 11.30 2.52
CA VAL A 114 10.37 12.62 2.04
C VAL A 114 11.67 13.10 2.66
N ASP A 115 12.30 12.35 3.57
CA ASP A 115 13.52 12.79 4.28
C ASP A 115 14.66 13.19 3.33
N GLY A 116 14.92 12.37 2.31
CA GLY A 116 15.89 12.69 1.25
C GLY A 116 15.51 13.95 0.47
N THR A 117 14.23 14.09 0.12
CA THR A 117 13.71 15.21 -0.67
C THR A 117 13.87 16.54 0.08
N LYS A 118 13.59 16.56 1.39
CA LYS A 118 13.73 17.77 2.21
C LYS A 118 15.17 18.21 2.34
N HIS A 119 16.10 17.25 2.46
CA HIS A 119 17.53 17.55 2.51
C HIS A 119 18.00 18.17 1.18
N GLU A 120 17.60 17.59 0.06
CA GLU A 120 18.02 18.03 -1.27
C GLU A 120 17.38 19.36 -1.71
N MET A 121 16.13 19.62 -1.32
CA MET A 121 15.43 20.88 -1.65
C MET A 121 15.73 22.03 -0.67
N GLY A 122 16.56 21.80 0.36
CA GLY A 122 16.84 22.80 1.39
C GLY A 122 15.60 23.20 2.21
N ALA A 123 14.54 22.40 2.17
CA ALA A 123 13.23 22.70 2.77
C ALA A 123 13.07 22.06 4.16
N SER A 124 14.18 21.91 4.90
CA SER A 124 14.20 21.28 6.23
C SER A 124 13.32 22.00 7.26
N GLY A 125 13.00 23.27 7.04
CA GLY A 125 12.12 24.07 7.91
C GLY A 125 10.61 23.84 7.73
N LEU A 126 10.16 23.16 6.67
CA LEU A 126 8.74 22.85 6.45
C LEU A 126 8.35 21.54 7.14
N ALA A 127 7.06 21.35 7.46
CA ALA A 127 6.60 20.11 8.09
C ALA A 127 6.52 18.98 7.05
N ASP A 128 6.96 17.75 7.38
CA ASP A 128 6.96 16.63 6.42
C ASP A 128 5.57 16.33 5.84
N ARG A 129 4.53 16.66 6.61
CA ARG A 129 3.13 16.48 6.22
C ARG A 129 2.71 17.36 5.02
N GLU A 130 3.41 18.47 4.80
CA GLU A 130 3.21 19.38 3.67
C GLU A 130 3.87 18.86 2.39
N PHE A 131 4.55 17.71 2.41
CA PHE A 131 5.10 17.12 1.20
C PHE A 131 4.27 15.93 0.72
N VAL A 132 3.34 15.42 1.54
CA VAL A 132 2.61 14.18 1.26
C VAL A 132 1.14 14.42 1.00
N ASN A 133 0.59 13.64 0.09
CA ASN A 133 -0.83 13.55 -0.13
C ASN A 133 -1.47 12.70 0.97
N SER A 134 -1.89 13.36 2.06
CA SER A 134 -2.52 12.70 3.20
C SER A 134 -3.79 11.91 2.83
N SER A 135 -4.50 12.32 1.77
CA SER A 135 -5.71 11.62 1.32
C SER A 135 -5.38 10.30 0.61
N ALA A 136 -4.32 10.27 -0.20
CA ALA A 136 -3.83 9.06 -0.86
C ALA A 136 -3.33 8.03 0.17
N LEU A 137 -2.52 8.48 1.13
CA LEU A 137 -2.00 7.61 2.20
C LEU A 137 -3.13 7.07 3.12
N MET A 138 -4.14 7.89 3.41
CA MET A 138 -5.31 7.44 4.16
C MET A 138 -6.14 6.41 3.38
N ALA A 139 -6.32 6.60 2.07
CA ALA A 139 -7.01 5.66 1.21
C ALA A 139 -6.25 4.32 1.11
N GLU A 140 -4.92 4.37 0.99
CA GLU A 140 -4.05 3.19 1.01
C GLU A 140 -4.17 2.41 2.34
N ALA A 141 -4.08 3.13 3.47
CA ALA A 141 -4.24 2.52 4.80
C ALA A 141 -5.64 1.88 4.97
N ALA A 142 -6.69 2.51 4.43
CA ALA A 142 -8.04 1.96 4.46
C ALA A 142 -8.18 0.70 3.57
N ALA A 143 -7.62 0.72 2.35
CA ALA A 143 -7.67 -0.43 1.44
C ALA A 143 -6.92 -1.64 2.01
N THR A 144 -5.73 -1.42 2.56
CA THR A 144 -4.93 -2.46 3.22
C THR A 144 -5.58 -2.96 4.51
N ALA A 145 -6.30 -2.11 5.27
CA ALA A 145 -7.11 -2.57 6.42
C ALA A 145 -8.22 -3.53 6.00
N VAL A 146 -8.95 -3.21 4.92
CA VAL A 146 -9.99 -4.10 4.37
C VAL A 146 -9.38 -5.43 3.94
N LEU A 147 -8.21 -5.41 3.31
CA LEU A 147 -7.47 -6.61 2.92
C LEU A 147 -7.11 -7.47 4.14
N VAL A 148 -6.60 -6.87 5.22
CA VAL A 148 -6.30 -7.57 6.49
C VAL A 148 -7.55 -8.20 7.08
N ILE A 149 -8.65 -7.46 7.19
CA ILE A 149 -9.90 -7.96 7.76
C ILE A 149 -10.43 -9.12 6.91
N ALA A 150 -10.45 -8.97 5.59
CA ALA A 150 -10.98 -10.00 4.70
C ALA A 150 -10.10 -11.27 4.69
N THR A 151 -8.78 -11.14 4.67
CA THR A 151 -7.85 -12.29 4.78
C THR A 151 -7.98 -13.00 6.13
N ALA A 152 -8.06 -12.26 7.24
CA ALA A 152 -8.29 -12.83 8.56
C ALA A 152 -9.62 -13.59 8.63
N LEU A 153 -10.72 -12.98 8.15
CA LEU A 153 -12.03 -13.63 8.09
C LEU A 153 -12.00 -14.90 7.22
N ALA A 154 -11.27 -14.89 6.10
CA ALA A 154 -11.12 -16.08 5.26
C ALA A 154 -10.42 -17.23 6.02
N VAL A 155 -9.35 -16.92 6.77
CA VAL A 155 -8.63 -17.91 7.60
C VAL A 155 -9.54 -18.49 8.69
N PHE A 156 -10.25 -17.64 9.43
CA PHE A 156 -11.13 -18.08 10.53
C PHE A 156 -12.39 -18.81 10.04
N ALA A 157 -12.98 -18.38 8.92
CA ALA A 157 -14.11 -19.09 8.31
C ALA A 157 -13.71 -20.51 7.88
N THR A 158 -12.48 -20.67 7.38
CA THR A 158 -11.97 -21.99 7.03
C THR A 158 -11.80 -22.84 8.29
N LYS A 159 -11.34 -22.29 9.42
CA LYS A 159 -11.17 -23.03 10.69
C LYS A 159 -12.48 -23.60 11.23
N ARG A 160 -13.58 -22.84 11.21
CA ARG A 160 -14.89 -23.27 11.74
C ARG A 160 -15.47 -24.50 11.06
N VAL A 161 -15.35 -24.60 9.73
CA VAL A 161 -15.88 -25.74 8.97
C VAL A 161 -15.30 -27.08 9.43
N VAL A 162 -14.05 -27.10 9.93
CA VAL A 162 -13.41 -28.35 10.37
C VAL A 162 -13.75 -28.69 11.84
N GLY A 163 -14.17 -27.72 12.64
CA GLY A 163 -14.57 -27.98 14.03
C GLY A 163 -16.03 -28.41 14.20
N GLU A 164 -16.82 -28.43 13.12
CA GLU A 164 -18.19 -28.97 13.10
C GLU A 164 -18.23 -30.43 12.61
N ASP A 165 -17.10 -30.96 12.11
CA ASP A 165 -16.98 -32.33 11.56
C ASP A 165 -16.25 -33.31 12.52
N ASP A 166 -15.86 -32.86 13.72
CA ASP A 166 -15.30 -33.67 14.83
C ASP A 166 -16.32 -33.84 15.97
#